data_AF-A0A8T5W633-F1
#
_entry.id   AF-A0A8T5W633-F1
#
_cell.length_a   1.000
_cell.length_b   1.000
_cell.length_c   1.000
_cell.angle_alpha   90.00
_cell.angle_beta   90.00
_cell.angle_gamma   90.00
#
_symmetry.space_group_name_H-M   'P 1'
#
loop_
_entity.id
_entity.type
_entity.pdbx_description
1 polymer ?
#
loop_
_entity_poly.entity_id
_entity_poly.type
_entity_poly.pdbx_seq_one_letter_code
_entity_poly.pdbx_strand_id
1 'polypeptide(L)'
;MNKKGCVVSDSKGFTLTELMISVAVLGLLAVIVIVKGGDSTRRANENVAKGNLGILRMSIMTYYGTNKGVWPSNPLPNSLIPNYVNEIPYLNLESHPRTNQVVGPNLTDSGGWCYDPATGKICIDCTHLVLDGTQISGW
;
A
#
# COMPACT_ATOMS: atom_id res chain seq x y z
N MET A 1 49.97 29.75 -48.67
CA MET A 1 49.11 30.25 -47.56
C MET A 1 48.56 29.04 -46.81
N ASN A 2 49.01 28.76 -45.59
CA ASN A 2 48.50 27.62 -44.81
C ASN A 2 48.24 28.07 -43.37
N LYS A 3 46.99 28.40 -43.05
CA LYS A 3 46.57 28.78 -41.69
C LYS A 3 46.27 27.49 -40.92
N LYS A 4 47.19 27.07 -40.05
CA LYS A 4 46.90 26.02 -39.07
C LYS A 4 46.02 26.61 -37.97
N GLY A 5 44.77 26.15 -37.89
CA GLY A 5 43.87 26.47 -36.78
C GLY A 5 44.38 25.85 -35.48
N CYS A 6 44.51 26.68 -34.45
CA CYS A 6 44.82 26.26 -33.09
C CYS A 6 43.53 25.86 -32.38
N VAL A 7 43.38 24.58 -32.03
CA VAL A 7 42.31 24.10 -31.15
C VAL A 7 42.83 24.27 -29.72
N VAL A 8 42.32 25.29 -29.01
CA VAL A 8 42.59 25.46 -27.58
C VAL A 8 41.72 24.45 -26.83
N SER A 9 42.32 23.41 -26.25
CA SER A 9 41.65 22.50 -25.34
C SER A 9 41.66 23.08 -23.93
N ASP A 10 40.52 23.65 -23.51
CA ASP A 10 40.31 24.15 -22.15
C ASP A 10 40.12 22.96 -21.20
N SER A 11 41.24 22.38 -20.79
CA SER A 11 41.29 21.26 -19.85
C SER A 11 41.19 21.79 -18.43
N LYS A 12 39.99 22.15 -17.97
CA LYS A 12 39.75 22.51 -16.56
C LYS A 12 39.53 21.26 -15.73
N GLY A 13 40.49 20.95 -14.86
CA GLY A 13 40.34 19.91 -13.84
C GLY A 13 39.51 20.41 -12.66
N PHE A 14 38.74 19.52 -12.03
CA PHE A 14 38.03 19.79 -10.78
C PHE A 14 39.02 20.14 -9.66
N THR A 15 38.68 21.14 -8.85
CA THR A 15 39.50 21.48 -7.68
C THR A 15 39.26 20.48 -6.54
N LEU A 16 40.30 20.20 -5.75
CA LEU A 16 40.21 19.28 -4.61
C LEU A 16 39.17 19.77 -3.57
N THR A 17 39.05 21.08 -3.42
CA THR A 17 38.06 21.75 -2.57
C THR A 17 36.62 21.57 -3.07
N GLU A 18 36.42 21.55 -4.38
CA GLU A 18 35.10 21.37 -5.00
C GLU A 18 34.60 19.94 -4.84
N LEU A 19 35.51 18.96 -4.95
CA LEU A 19 35.20 17.57 -4.58
C LEU A 19 34.86 17.47 -3.08
N MET A 20 35.62 18.12 -2.20
CA MET A 20 35.38 18.09 -0.74
C MET A 20 34.02 18.67 -0.34
N ILE A 21 33.64 19.82 -0.90
CA ILE A 21 32.33 20.42 -0.65
C ILE A 21 31.22 19.49 -1.19
N SER A 22 31.45 18.87 -2.35
CA SER A 22 30.47 17.95 -2.95
C SER A 22 30.20 16.73 -2.07
N VAL A 23 31.24 16.05 -1.58
CA VAL A 23 31.05 14.89 -0.69
C VAL A 23 30.45 15.28 0.66
N ALA A 24 30.72 16.50 1.15
CA ALA A 24 30.08 17.03 2.35
C ALA A 24 28.57 17.23 2.15
N VAL A 25 28.14 17.80 1.02
CA VAL A 25 26.71 17.99 0.70
C VAL A 25 26.02 16.64 0.44
N LEU A 26 26.65 15.73 -0.29
CA LEU A 26 26.10 14.39 -0.54
C LEU A 26 25.93 13.59 0.76
N GLY A 27 26.86 13.71 1.71
CA GLY A 27 26.75 13.11 3.04
C GLY A 27 25.55 13.61 3.84
N LEU A 28 25.29 14.93 3.80
CA LEU A 28 24.13 15.54 4.46
C LEU A 28 22.80 15.07 3.85
N LEU A 29 22.72 15.07 2.51
CA LEU A 29 21.49 14.64 1.81
C LEU A 29 21.18 13.16 2.07
N ALA A 30 22.19 12.29 2.11
CA ALA A 30 22.01 10.87 2.36
C ALA A 30 21.31 10.56 3.70
N VAL A 31 21.66 11.30 4.76
CA VAL A 31 21.05 11.13 6.10
C VAL A 31 19.56 11.44 6.09
N ILE A 32 19.13 12.51 5.40
CA ILE A 32 17.72 12.92 5.35
C ILE A 32 16.85 11.89 4.60
N VAL A 33 17.39 11.30 3.53
CA VAL A 33 16.65 10.35 2.69
C VAL A 33 16.28 9.07 3.46
N ILE A 34 17.19 8.57 4.32
CA ILE A 34 16.99 7.31 5.05
C ILE A 34 15.78 7.41 6.00
N VAL A 35 15.58 8.55 6.67
CA VAL A 35 14.54 8.70 7.69
C VAL A 35 13.12 8.70 7.09
N LYS A 36 12.94 9.10 5.83
CA LYS A 36 11.61 9.24 5.20
C LYS A 36 11.09 8.00 4.47
N GLY A 37 11.93 7.00 4.21
CA GLY A 37 11.56 5.87 3.34
C GLY A 37 10.56 4.88 3.93
N GLY A 38 10.50 4.74 5.26
CA GLY A 38 9.65 3.75 5.93
C GLY A 38 8.15 4.06 5.81
N ASP A 39 7.76 5.29 6.16
CA ASP A 39 6.35 5.66 6.24
C ASP A 39 5.65 5.71 4.88
N SER A 40 6.38 5.99 3.79
CA SER A 40 5.78 6.01 2.44
C SER A 40 5.28 4.65 1.99
N THR A 41 6.00 3.59 2.34
CA THR A 41 5.62 2.21 2.00
C THR A 41 4.43 1.76 2.83
N ARG A 42 4.44 2.08 4.13
CA ARG A 42 3.31 1.80 5.03
C ARG A 42 2.03 2.50 4.58
N ARG A 43 2.11 3.80 4.23
CA ARG A 43 0.97 4.56 3.71
C ARG A 43 0.43 3.98 2.40
N ALA A 44 1.32 3.53 1.51
CA ALA A 44 0.92 2.90 0.25
C ALA A 44 0.13 1.60 0.51
N ASN A 45 0.61 0.76 1.41
CA ASN A 45 -0.08 -0.47 1.81
C ASN A 45 -1.45 -0.20 2.47
N GLU A 46 -1.52 0.77 3.39
CA GLU A 46 -2.77 1.22 4.03
C GLU A 46 -3.79 1.74 2.99
N ASN A 47 -3.33 2.50 1.99
CA ASN A 47 -4.18 2.98 0.90
C ASN A 47 -4.70 1.84 0.01
N VAL A 48 -3.85 0.86 -0.31
CA VAL A 48 -4.26 -0.34 -1.06
C VAL A 48 -5.28 -1.15 -0.27
N ALA A 49 -5.04 -1.37 1.02
CA ALA A 49 -5.98 -2.03 1.93
C ALA A 49 -7.35 -1.35 1.93
N LYS A 50 -7.37 -0.01 2.06
CA LYS A 50 -8.60 0.80 2.05
C LYS A 50 -9.32 0.73 0.70
N GLY A 51 -8.58 0.76 -0.41
CA GLY A 51 -9.15 0.59 -1.75
C GLY A 51 -9.78 -0.80 -1.95
N ASN A 52 -9.07 -1.85 -1.54
CA ASN A 52 -9.54 -3.23 -1.59
C ASN A 52 -10.80 -3.45 -0.73
N LEU A 53 -10.84 -2.84 0.46
CA LEU A 53 -12.03 -2.84 1.32
C LEU A 53 -13.23 -2.20 0.60
N GLY A 54 -13.02 -1.10 -0.12
CA GLY A 54 -14.04 -0.47 -0.95
C GLY A 54 -14.55 -1.38 -2.06
N ILE A 55 -13.66 -2.07 -2.78
CA ILE A 55 -14.03 -3.03 -3.83
C ILE A 55 -14.89 -4.16 -3.25
N LEU A 56 -14.49 -4.75 -2.13
CA LEU A 56 -15.25 -5.82 -1.47
C LEU A 56 -16.63 -5.34 -1.01
N ARG A 57 -16.72 -4.14 -0.42
CA ARG A 57 -18.02 -3.52 -0.03
C ARG A 57 -18.96 -3.37 -1.22
N MET A 58 -18.45 -2.84 -2.32
CA MET A 58 -19.25 -2.66 -3.54
C MET A 58 -19.69 -4.01 -4.12
N SER A 59 -18.83 -5.03 -4.07
CA SER A 59 -19.13 -6.37 -4.57
C SER A 59 -20.21 -7.06 -3.74
N ILE A 60 -20.12 -6.94 -2.40
CA ILE A 60 -21.15 -7.44 -1.46
C ILE A 60 -22.49 -6.72 -1.68
N MET A 61 -22.47 -5.40 -1.85
CA MET A 61 -23.68 -4.63 -2.12
C MET A 61 -24.31 -5.01 -3.47
N THR A 62 -23.49 -5.25 -4.49
CA THR A 62 -23.97 -5.71 -5.79
C THR A 62 -24.62 -7.10 -5.68
N TYR A 63 -23.98 -8.02 -4.95
CA TYR A 63 -24.57 -9.33 -4.63
C TYR A 63 -25.92 -9.19 -3.94
N TYR A 64 -26.01 -8.33 -2.93
CA TYR A 64 -27.26 -8.09 -2.20
C TYR A 64 -28.38 -7.60 -3.14
N GLY A 65 -28.06 -6.69 -4.06
CA GLY A 65 -29.01 -6.17 -5.05
C GLY A 65 -29.50 -7.22 -6.05
N THR A 66 -28.63 -8.12 -6.51
CA THR A 66 -28.98 -9.17 -7.49
C THR A 66 -29.65 -10.39 -6.85
N ASN A 67 -29.37 -10.67 -5.56
CA ASN A 67 -29.90 -11.83 -4.84
C ASN A 67 -31.11 -11.49 -3.96
N LYS A 68 -31.95 -10.54 -4.39
CA LYS A 68 -33.23 -10.21 -3.73
C LYS A 68 -33.09 -9.80 -2.25
N GLY A 69 -32.01 -9.11 -1.90
CA GLY A 69 -31.77 -8.65 -0.53
C GLY A 69 -31.22 -9.73 0.41
N VAL A 70 -30.59 -10.77 -0.15
CA VAL A 70 -29.87 -11.78 0.64
C VAL A 70 -28.39 -11.44 0.67
N TRP A 71 -27.81 -11.41 1.86
CA TRP A 71 -26.37 -11.21 2.04
C TRP A 71 -25.57 -12.46 1.63
N PRO A 72 -24.33 -12.30 1.13
CA PRO A 72 -23.43 -13.42 0.87
C PRO A 72 -23.28 -14.33 2.10
N SER A 73 -23.33 -15.66 1.91
CA SER A 73 -23.07 -16.61 2.99
C SER A 73 -21.56 -16.75 3.25
N ASN A 74 -21.20 -17.07 4.50
CA ASN A 74 -19.82 -17.42 4.84
C ASN A 74 -19.52 -18.89 4.43
N PRO A 75 -18.35 -19.22 3.88
CA PRO A 75 -17.20 -18.36 3.56
C PRO A 75 -17.48 -17.44 2.36
N LEU A 76 -17.19 -16.15 2.55
CA LEU A 76 -17.45 -15.07 1.59
C LEU A 76 -16.97 -15.35 0.13
N PRO A 77 -15.80 -15.97 -0.12
CA PRO A 77 -15.34 -16.30 -1.47
C PRO A 77 -16.35 -17.11 -2.30
N ASN A 78 -17.08 -18.04 -1.68
CA ASN A 78 -18.02 -18.93 -2.38
C ASN A 78 -19.20 -18.19 -3.00
N SER A 79 -19.52 -17.01 -2.50
CA SER A 79 -20.67 -16.22 -2.94
C SER A 79 -20.27 -15.15 -3.96
N LEU A 80 -19.06 -14.59 -3.83
CA LEU A 80 -18.58 -13.49 -4.65
C LEU A 80 -17.83 -13.94 -5.90
N ILE A 81 -17.10 -15.06 -5.84
CA ILE A 81 -16.28 -15.56 -6.94
C ILE A 81 -17.10 -16.56 -7.76
N PRO A 82 -17.04 -16.54 -9.10
CA PRO A 82 -16.31 -15.58 -9.96
C PRO A 82 -17.15 -14.37 -10.39
N ASN A 83 -18.42 -14.30 -9.97
CA ASN A 83 -19.41 -13.41 -10.61
C ASN A 83 -19.29 -11.93 -10.24
N TYR A 84 -18.70 -11.61 -9.08
CA TYR A 84 -18.61 -10.25 -8.54
C TYR A 84 -17.16 -9.79 -8.36
N VAL A 85 -16.26 -10.72 -8.02
CA VAL A 85 -14.81 -10.51 -7.97
C VAL A 85 -14.08 -11.73 -8.53
N ASN A 86 -12.91 -11.50 -9.12
CA ASN A 86 -12.06 -12.60 -9.63
C ASN A 86 -11.38 -13.35 -8.49
N GLU A 87 -10.96 -12.64 -7.45
CA GLU A 87 -10.34 -13.19 -6.25
C GLU A 87 -10.57 -12.25 -5.07
N ILE A 88 -10.42 -12.78 -3.85
CA ILE A 88 -10.34 -11.93 -2.66
C ILE A 88 -8.94 -11.28 -2.66
N PRO A 89 -8.86 -9.94 -2.63
CA PRO A 89 -7.58 -9.25 -2.67
C PRO A 89 -6.74 -9.58 -1.43
N TYR A 90 -5.44 -9.68 -1.66
CA TYR A 90 -4.49 -9.82 -0.56
C TYR A 90 -4.41 -8.53 0.24
N LEU A 91 -4.38 -8.70 1.55
CA LEU A 91 -4.08 -7.67 2.51
C LEU A 91 -2.61 -7.78 2.91
N ASN A 92 -1.91 -6.65 2.90
CA ASN A 92 -0.52 -6.53 3.30
C ASN A 92 -0.43 -5.42 4.35
N LEU A 93 -0.48 -5.80 5.62
CA LEU A 93 -0.31 -4.87 6.74
C LEU A 93 1.07 -5.11 7.35
N GLU A 94 1.72 -4.07 7.83
CA GLU A 94 3.06 -4.21 8.42
C GLU A 94 3.07 -5.09 9.69
N SER A 95 1.98 -5.05 10.45
CA SER A 95 1.83 -5.78 11.71
C SER A 95 1.41 -7.24 11.54
N HIS A 96 1.08 -7.69 10.32
CA HIS A 96 0.51 -9.01 10.08
C HIS A 96 1.05 -9.68 8.80
N PRO A 97 1.07 -11.02 8.72
CA PRO A 97 1.43 -11.72 7.50
C PRO A 97 0.48 -11.36 6.34
N ARG A 98 1.05 -11.25 5.13
CA ARG A 98 0.24 -11.08 3.91
C ARG A 98 -0.75 -12.25 3.78
N THR A 99 -2.04 -11.94 3.74
CA THR A 99 -3.11 -12.94 3.67
C THR A 99 -4.30 -12.42 2.86
N ASN A 100 -5.11 -13.33 2.32
CA ASN A 100 -6.40 -13.03 1.70
C ASN A 100 -7.56 -13.75 2.40
N GLN A 101 -7.31 -14.28 3.60
CA GLN A 101 -8.30 -15.02 4.36
C GLN A 101 -9.44 -14.12 4.80
N VAL A 102 -10.66 -14.67 4.74
CA VAL A 102 -11.85 -14.03 5.30
C VAL A 102 -12.26 -14.83 6.53
N VAL A 103 -12.14 -14.20 7.70
CA VAL A 103 -12.58 -14.72 8.98
C VAL A 103 -14.02 -14.26 9.29
N GLY A 104 -14.61 -14.84 10.34
CA GLY A 104 -15.95 -14.48 10.79
C GLY A 104 -16.06 -13.04 11.30
N PRO A 105 -17.21 -12.67 11.90
CA PRO A 105 -17.51 -11.28 12.26
C PRO A 105 -16.68 -10.73 13.43
N ASN A 106 -16.02 -11.61 14.20
CA ASN A 106 -15.25 -11.22 15.37
C ASN A 106 -13.85 -10.77 14.95
N LEU A 107 -13.39 -9.66 15.51
CA LEU A 107 -11.99 -9.24 15.40
C LEU A 107 -11.11 -10.20 16.20
N THR A 108 -10.20 -10.87 15.52
CA THR A 108 -9.19 -11.77 16.09
C THR A 108 -7.77 -11.24 15.96
N ASP A 109 -7.59 -10.08 15.31
CA ASP A 109 -6.29 -9.48 15.01
C ASP A 109 -5.40 -10.44 14.20
N SER A 110 -5.97 -11.14 13.21
CA SER A 110 -5.24 -12.08 12.34
C SER A 110 -4.62 -11.39 11.12
N GLY A 111 -5.02 -10.15 10.82
CA GLY A 111 -4.55 -9.39 9.67
C GLY A 111 -5.21 -9.74 8.35
N GLY A 112 -6.39 -10.38 8.38
CA GLY A 112 -7.21 -10.69 7.21
C GLY A 112 -8.44 -9.80 7.06
N TRP A 113 -9.45 -10.32 6.36
CA TRP A 113 -10.75 -9.69 6.23
C TRP A 113 -11.71 -10.28 7.26
N CYS A 114 -12.53 -9.46 7.92
CA CYS A 114 -13.66 -9.93 8.72
C CYS A 114 -14.97 -9.69 7.97
N TYR A 115 -15.87 -10.67 7.99
CA TYR A 115 -17.16 -10.59 7.33
C TYR A 115 -18.29 -11.08 8.23
N ASP A 116 -19.36 -10.27 8.31
CA ASP A 116 -20.61 -10.62 8.97
C ASP A 116 -21.71 -10.94 7.94
N PRO A 117 -22.13 -12.21 7.79
CA PRO A 117 -23.19 -12.60 6.88
C PRO A 117 -24.59 -12.14 7.32
N ALA A 118 -24.79 -11.78 8.60
CA ALA A 118 -26.09 -11.30 9.08
C ALA A 118 -26.33 -9.84 8.68
N THR A 119 -25.27 -9.02 8.66
CA THR A 119 -25.36 -7.59 8.36
C THR A 119 -24.75 -7.18 7.02
N GLY A 120 -23.99 -8.07 6.36
CA GLY A 120 -23.22 -7.75 5.15
C GLY A 120 -21.98 -6.87 5.43
N LYS A 121 -21.58 -6.71 6.69
CA LYS A 121 -20.47 -5.82 7.06
C LYS A 121 -19.14 -6.51 6.76
N ILE A 122 -18.28 -5.84 6.02
CA ILE A 122 -16.88 -6.22 5.78
C ILE A 122 -15.96 -5.21 6.47
N CYS A 123 -14.94 -5.75 7.13
CA CYS A 123 -13.93 -5.00 7.87
C CYS A 123 -12.54 -5.64 7.69
N ILE A 124 -11.52 -4.94 8.17
CA ILE A 124 -10.17 -5.48 8.27
C ILE A 124 -10.00 -6.05 9.68
N ASP A 125 -9.59 -7.32 9.78
CA ASP A 125 -9.34 -7.99 11.05
C ASP A 125 -7.99 -7.59 11.64
N CYS A 126 -7.90 -6.36 12.14
CA CYS A 126 -6.71 -5.86 12.79
C CYS A 126 -7.07 -4.76 13.81
N THR A 127 -6.43 -4.81 14.97
CA THR A 127 -6.64 -3.85 16.08
C THR A 127 -5.58 -2.73 16.12
N HIS A 128 -4.57 -2.82 15.25
CA HIS A 128 -3.48 -1.86 15.17
C HIS A 128 -3.93 -0.50 14.61
N LEU A 129 -3.17 0.53 14.99
CA LEU A 129 -3.36 1.90 14.52
C LEU A 129 -2.63 2.13 13.20
N VAL A 130 -3.27 2.85 12.28
CA VAL A 130 -2.62 3.33 11.05
C VAL A 130 -1.77 4.58 11.31
N LEU A 131 -1.05 5.05 10.29
CA LEU A 131 -0.21 6.27 10.37
C LEU A 131 -0.94 7.46 10.97
N ASP A 132 -2.24 7.54 10.71
CA ASP A 132 -3.09 8.67 11.09
C ASP A 132 -3.72 8.50 12.50
N GLY A 133 -3.31 7.48 13.27
CA GLY A 133 -3.74 7.26 14.67
C GLY A 133 -5.14 6.67 14.83
N THR A 134 -5.79 6.26 13.74
CA THR A 134 -7.10 5.59 13.76
C THR A 134 -6.93 4.07 13.74
N GLN A 135 -7.89 3.33 14.32
CA GLN A 135 -7.90 1.87 14.19
C GLN A 135 -8.34 1.45 12.78
N ILE A 136 -7.60 0.52 12.19
CA ILE A 136 -7.86 0.05 10.82
C ILE A 136 -9.18 -0.72 10.69
N SER A 137 -9.63 -1.39 11.75
CA SER A 137 -10.93 -2.08 11.80
C SER A 137 -12.13 -1.13 11.82
N GLY A 138 -11.92 0.15 12.11
CA GLY A 138 -12.96 1.19 12.13
C GLY A 138 -13.27 1.79 10.77
N TRP A 139 -12.55 1.40 9.71
CA TRP A 139 -12.78 1.86 8.34
C TRP A 139 -14.05 1.30 7.74
#